data_AF-A0A962CBF0-F1
#
_entry.id   AF-A0A962CBF0-F1
#
_cell.length_a   1.000
_cell.length_b   1.000
_cell.length_c   1.000
_cell.angle_alpha   90.00
_cell.angle_beta   90.00
_cell.angle_gamma   90.00
#
_symmetry.space_group_name_H-M   'P 1'
#
loop_
_entity.id
_entity.type
_entity.pdbx_description
1 polymer ?
#
loop_
_entity_poly.entity_id
_entity_poly.type
_entity_poly.pdbx_seq_one_letter_code
_entity_poly.pdbx_strand_id
1 'polypeptide(L)'
;MSKHMFEASLVEGRDNEMAKWVGEWQCTTRVWLEPGKLGKLGDEVPIRGRIRSTLGGPCLVHEYETRFMGEPEQGSALLTWHIDRQCHECAGIDSAHGGTRNLCSQGTRDQGRFSVLGSCDGRDGDPPWAWR
;
A
#
# COMPACT_ATOMS: atom_id res chain seq x y z
N MET A 1 -8.46 -14.05 17.22
CA MET A 1 -7.78 -13.00 18.01
C MET A 1 -8.45 -12.77 19.36
N SER A 2 -7.68 -12.75 20.46
CA SER A 2 -8.19 -12.36 21.79
C SER A 2 -8.12 -10.83 21.97
N LYS A 3 -9.05 -10.26 22.74
CA LYS A 3 -9.08 -8.82 23.06
C LYS A 3 -7.74 -8.30 23.61
N HIS A 4 -7.08 -9.11 24.45
CA HIS A 4 -5.78 -8.77 25.03
C HIS A 4 -4.65 -8.61 24.01
N MET A 5 -4.60 -9.45 22.98
CA MET A 5 -3.55 -9.35 21.95
C MET A 5 -3.69 -8.07 21.11
N PHE A 6 -4.93 -7.67 20.85
CA PHE A 6 -5.25 -6.43 20.14
C PHE A 6 -4.97 -5.19 21.00
N GLU A 7 -5.33 -5.20 22.28
CA GLU A 7 -5.01 -4.07 23.17
C GLU A 7 -3.49 -3.90 23.33
N ALA A 8 -2.74 -5.00 23.43
CA ALA A 8 -1.28 -4.96 23.50
C ALA A 8 -0.65 -4.40 22.22
N SER A 9 -1.21 -4.70 21.04
CA SER A 9 -0.64 -4.24 19.77
C SER A 9 -0.77 -2.72 19.56
N LEU A 10 -1.79 -2.09 20.17
CA LEU A 10 -1.98 -0.64 20.16
C LEU A 10 -0.96 0.12 21.03
N VAL A 11 -0.45 -0.49 22.10
CA VAL A 11 0.46 0.17 23.06
C VAL A 11 1.92 0.02 22.63
N GLU A 12 2.37 -1.21 22.33
CA GLU A 12 3.79 -1.49 22.04
C GLU A 12 3.99 -2.35 20.78
N GLY A 13 2.91 -2.69 20.07
CA GLY A 13 2.99 -3.56 18.89
C GLY A 13 2.94 -2.80 17.56
N ARG A 14 2.66 -3.54 16.49
CA ARG A 14 2.75 -3.02 15.12
C ARG A 14 1.69 -1.95 14.82
N ASP A 15 0.53 -2.03 15.45
CA ASP A 15 -0.50 -1.01 15.30
C ASP A 15 -0.02 0.33 15.87
N ASN A 16 0.75 0.32 16.98
CA ASN A 16 1.40 1.52 17.50
C ASN A 16 2.42 2.11 16.51
N GLU A 17 3.24 1.27 15.88
CA GLU A 17 4.22 1.72 14.89
C GLU A 17 3.56 2.31 13.65
N MET A 18 2.49 1.67 13.16
CA MET A 18 1.69 2.14 12.04
C MET A 18 0.99 3.47 12.36
N ALA A 19 0.50 3.65 13.59
CA ALA A 19 -0.10 4.92 14.01
C ALA A 19 0.86 6.12 13.87
N LYS A 20 2.19 5.90 13.91
CA LYS A 20 3.20 6.95 13.68
C LYS A 20 3.27 7.41 12.22
N TRP A 21 2.62 6.71 11.29
CA TRP A 21 2.58 7.10 9.89
C TRP A 21 1.49 8.14 9.59
N VAL A 22 0.60 8.41 10.55
CA VAL A 22 -0.49 9.39 10.36
C VAL A 22 0.08 10.79 10.13
N GLY A 23 -0.39 11.44 9.07
CA GLY A 23 0.06 12.77 8.70
C GLY A 23 -0.07 13.06 7.21
N GLU A 24 0.47 14.20 6.80
CA GLU A 24 0.64 14.59 5.41
C GLU A 24 1.99 14.08 4.90
N TRP A 25 2.02 13.61 3.66
CA TRP A 25 3.19 13.00 3.03
C TRP A 25 3.44 13.63 1.67
N GLN A 26 4.73 13.82 1.35
CA GLN A 26 5.18 14.15 0.01
C GLN A 26 6.44 13.34 -0.29
N CYS A 27 6.41 12.63 -1.42
CA CYS A 27 7.50 11.77 -1.86
C CYS A 27 7.67 11.89 -3.38
N THR A 28 8.56 11.06 -3.93
CA THR A 28 8.75 10.90 -5.38
C THR A 28 8.47 9.44 -5.73
N THR A 29 7.59 9.21 -6.70
CA THR A 29 7.35 7.87 -7.28
C THR A 29 8.23 7.69 -8.52
N ARG A 30 8.61 6.44 -8.78
CA ARG A 30 9.40 6.06 -9.95
C ARG A 30 8.80 4.79 -10.54
N VAL A 31 8.57 4.81 -11.85
CA VAL A 31 7.95 3.69 -12.58
C VAL A 31 8.99 3.05 -13.51
N TRP A 32 9.10 1.72 -13.46
CA TRP A 32 9.88 0.91 -14.39
C TRP A 32 8.93 -0.01 -15.17
N LEU A 33 8.85 0.17 -16.49
CA LEU A 33 7.95 -0.61 -17.35
C LEU A 33 8.60 -1.88 -17.92
N GLU A 34 9.93 -1.94 -17.96
CA GLU A 34 10.66 -3.05 -18.59
C GLU A 34 11.52 -3.82 -17.56
N PRO A 35 11.27 -5.13 -17.35
CA PRO A 35 12.11 -5.97 -16.49
C PRO A 35 13.57 -5.97 -16.94
N GLY A 36 14.51 -5.70 -16.03
CA GLY A 36 15.95 -5.74 -16.31
C GLY A 36 16.55 -4.48 -16.92
N LYS A 37 15.75 -3.45 -17.24
CA LYS A 37 16.25 -2.12 -17.63
C LYS A 37 16.23 -1.15 -16.44
N LEU A 38 16.96 -1.50 -15.39
CA LEU A 38 17.35 -0.55 -14.33
C LEU A 38 18.12 0.60 -14.99
N GLY A 39 17.44 1.68 -15.35
CA GLY A 39 18.04 2.85 -15.99
C GLY A 39 17.17 3.59 -16.99
N LYS A 40 16.12 2.97 -17.54
CA LYS A 40 15.12 3.69 -18.36
C LYS A 40 13.87 3.93 -17.52
N LEU A 41 13.89 5.03 -16.78
CA LEU A 41 12.79 5.52 -15.98
C LEU A 41 11.60 5.79 -16.90
N GLY A 42 10.47 5.12 -16.65
CA GLY A 42 9.22 5.35 -17.37
C GLY A 42 8.63 6.70 -16.99
N ASP A 43 8.56 6.95 -15.68
CA ASP A 43 8.12 8.22 -15.11
C ASP A 43 8.79 8.45 -13.74
N GLU A 44 9.06 9.71 -13.41
CA GLU A 44 9.47 10.17 -12.07
C GLU A 44 8.72 11.44 -11.72
N VAL A 45 7.78 11.31 -10.79
CA VAL A 45 6.84 12.38 -10.46
C VAL A 45 6.68 12.55 -8.96
N PRO A 46 6.34 13.75 -8.49
CA PRO A 46 5.94 13.94 -7.11
C PRO A 46 4.64 13.16 -6.83
N ILE A 47 4.56 12.61 -5.63
CA ILE A 47 3.32 12.11 -5.03
C ILE A 47 3.08 12.89 -3.74
N ARG A 48 1.81 13.27 -3.51
CA ARG A 48 1.37 13.86 -2.26
C ARG A 48 0.19 13.06 -1.75
N GLY A 49 0.09 12.97 -0.43
CA GLY A 49 -0.98 12.19 0.16
C GLY A 49 -1.13 12.44 1.64
N ARG A 50 -2.14 11.79 2.20
CA ARG A 50 -2.46 11.86 3.62
C ARG A 50 -2.73 10.46 4.14
N ILE A 51 -2.16 10.16 5.29
CA ILE A 51 -2.45 8.94 6.05
C ILE A 51 -3.29 9.31 7.25
N ARG A 52 -4.45 8.67 7.39
CA ARG A 52 -5.37 8.82 8.53
C ARG A 52 -5.55 7.48 9.20
N SER A 53 -5.59 7.46 10.53
CA SER A 53 -6.01 6.26 11.25
C SER A 53 -7.53 6.20 11.34
N THR A 54 -8.06 4.99 11.24
CA THR A 54 -9.45 4.64 11.49
C THR A 54 -9.48 3.62 12.64
N LEU A 55 -10.62 3.51 13.32
CA LEU A 55 -10.80 2.56 14.43
C LEU A 55 -9.82 2.74 15.60
N GLY A 56 -9.23 3.93 15.76
CA GLY A 56 -8.37 4.26 16.91
C GLY A 56 -6.93 3.74 16.84
N GLY A 57 -6.41 3.42 15.65
CA GLY A 57 -5.00 3.02 15.50
C GLY A 57 -4.70 1.99 14.40
N PRO A 58 -5.35 0.81 14.40
CA PRO A 58 -4.83 -0.39 13.72
C PRO A 58 -5.09 -0.42 12.21
N CYS A 59 -5.91 0.50 11.73
CA CYS A 59 -6.35 0.54 10.35
C CYS A 59 -6.04 1.93 9.79
N LEU A 60 -5.16 2.00 8.81
CA LEU A 60 -4.79 3.27 8.18
C LEU A 60 -5.44 3.37 6.80
N VAL A 61 -5.86 4.58 6.46
CA VAL A 61 -6.28 4.97 5.12
C VAL A 61 -5.25 5.94 4.58
N HIS A 62 -4.60 5.57 3.48
CA HIS A 62 -3.68 6.41 2.74
C HIS A 62 -4.38 6.88 1.46
N GLU A 63 -4.60 8.18 1.33
CA GLU A 63 -5.12 8.82 0.12
C GLU A 63 -3.98 9.57 -0.56
N TYR A 64 -3.89 9.50 -1.88
CA TYR A 64 -2.79 10.13 -2.61
C TYR A 64 -3.21 10.65 -3.99
N GLU A 65 -2.44 11.64 -4.45
CA GLU A 65 -2.51 12.23 -5.78
C GLU A 65 -1.10 12.24 -6.40
N THR A 66 -1.02 11.85 -7.67
CA THR A 66 0.22 11.81 -8.45
C THR A 66 -0.08 11.96 -9.94
N ARG A 67 0.88 11.60 -10.78
CA ARG A 67 0.69 11.46 -12.23
C ARG A 67 1.20 10.10 -12.69
N PHE A 68 0.56 9.56 -13.71
CA PHE A 68 1.03 8.36 -14.38
C PHE A 68 1.11 8.63 -15.87
N MET A 69 2.31 8.59 -16.44
CA MET A 69 2.54 8.85 -17.86
C MET A 69 2.03 10.24 -18.29
N GLY A 70 2.18 11.24 -17.40
CA GLY A 70 1.73 12.62 -17.60
C GLY A 70 0.27 12.91 -17.21
N GLU A 71 -0.57 11.89 -17.07
CA GLU A 71 -1.98 12.05 -16.71
C GLU A 71 -2.19 12.10 -15.19
N PRO A 72 -3.13 12.92 -14.67
CA PRO A 72 -3.45 12.93 -13.25
C PRO A 72 -3.92 11.55 -12.75
N GLU A 73 -3.37 11.12 -11.63
CA GLU A 73 -3.77 9.89 -10.94
C GLU A 73 -4.12 10.20 -9.49
N GLN A 74 -5.17 9.56 -8.99
CA GLN A 74 -5.52 9.57 -7.57
C GLN A 74 -5.85 8.16 -7.12
N GLY A 75 -5.56 7.87 -5.86
CA GLY A 75 -5.83 6.56 -5.30
C GLY A 75 -5.99 6.58 -3.78
N SER A 76 -6.45 5.45 -3.27
CA SER A 76 -6.57 5.20 -1.85
C SER A 76 -6.16 3.78 -1.52
N ALA A 77 -5.54 3.58 -0.37
CA ALA A 77 -5.15 2.27 0.14
C ALA A 77 -5.49 2.14 1.62
N LEU A 78 -6.14 1.03 1.97
CA LEU A 78 -6.27 0.56 3.34
C LEU A 78 -5.01 -0.19 3.71
N LEU A 79 -4.38 0.14 4.83
CA LEU A 79 -3.19 -0.53 5.35
C LEU A 79 -3.51 -1.09 6.74
N THR A 80 -3.28 -2.39 6.92
CA THR A 80 -3.59 -3.09 8.18
C THR A 80 -2.49 -4.08 8.54
N TRP A 81 -2.41 -4.44 9.82
CA TRP A 81 -1.55 -5.50 10.32
C TRP A 81 -2.38 -6.69 10.79
N HIS A 82 -2.19 -7.85 10.15
CA HIS A 82 -2.82 -9.08 10.58
C HIS A 82 -1.98 -9.75 11.69
N ILE A 83 -2.37 -9.54 12.95
CA ILE A 83 -1.62 -10.03 14.12
C ILE A 83 -1.37 -11.54 14.09
N ASP A 84 -2.39 -12.36 13.82
CA ASP A 84 -2.20 -13.82 13.86
C ASP A 84 -1.27 -14.34 12.74
N ARG A 85 -1.28 -13.68 11.57
CA ARG A 85 -0.44 -14.03 10.41
C ARG A 85 0.91 -13.32 10.41
N GLN A 86 1.10 -12.32 11.27
CA GLN A 86 2.28 -11.47 11.33
C GLN A 86 2.63 -10.88 9.95
N CYS A 87 1.62 -10.41 9.23
CA CYS A 87 1.77 -9.83 7.90
C CYS A 87 1.02 -8.51 7.74
N HIS A 88 1.51 -7.68 6.83
CA HIS A 88 0.82 -6.50 6.34
C HIS A 88 -0.21 -6.90 5.30
N GLU A 89 -1.41 -6.37 5.41
CA GLU A 89 -2.45 -6.49 4.40
C GLU A 89 -2.80 -5.09 3.89
N CYS A 90 -2.84 -4.96 2.57
CA CYS A 90 -3.17 -3.74 1.87
C CYS A 90 -4.28 -4.01 0.86
N ALA A 91 -5.24 -3.10 0.78
CA ALA A 91 -6.25 -3.10 -0.29
C ALA A 91 -6.32 -1.68 -0.87
N GLY A 92 -6.00 -1.54 -2.14
CA GLY A 92 -5.93 -0.25 -2.81
C GLY A 92 -6.76 -0.17 -4.08
N ILE A 93 -7.16 1.03 -4.44
CA ILE A 93 -7.79 1.38 -5.70
C ILE A 93 -7.22 2.71 -6.19
N ASP A 94 -7.04 2.84 -7.50
CA ASP A 94 -6.59 4.06 -8.14
C ASP A 94 -7.31 4.28 -9.48
N SER A 95 -7.20 5.50 -10.00
CA SER A 95 -7.86 5.90 -11.24
C SER A 95 -7.17 5.42 -12.52
N ALA A 96 -5.98 4.80 -12.45
CA ALA A 96 -5.13 4.52 -13.61
C ALA A 96 -5.05 3.02 -13.98
N HIS A 97 -4.96 2.12 -13.00
CA HIS A 97 -4.51 0.75 -13.21
C HIS A 97 -5.66 -0.28 -13.15
N GLY A 98 -6.62 -0.10 -12.24
CA GLY A 98 -7.58 -1.15 -11.86
C GLY A 98 -9.01 -0.98 -12.36
N GLY A 99 -9.38 0.18 -12.91
CA GLY A 99 -10.78 0.52 -13.17
C GLY A 99 -11.59 0.51 -11.87
N THR A 100 -12.48 -0.48 -11.69
CA THR A 100 -13.26 -0.67 -10.45
C THR A 100 -12.71 -1.76 -9.54
N ARG A 101 -11.54 -2.34 -9.86
CA ARG A 101 -10.94 -3.45 -9.11
C ARG A 101 -10.09 -2.92 -7.96
N ASN A 102 -10.14 -3.63 -6.84
CA ASN A 102 -9.20 -3.44 -5.75
C ASN A 102 -7.97 -4.32 -5.97
N LEU A 103 -6.79 -3.73 -5.83
CA LEU A 103 -5.54 -4.45 -5.70
C LEU A 103 -5.38 -4.86 -4.23
N CYS A 104 -5.36 -6.17 -3.98
CA CYS A 104 -5.09 -6.72 -2.66
C CYS A 104 -3.64 -7.20 -2.59
N SER A 105 -2.93 -6.79 -1.55
CA SER A 105 -1.51 -7.05 -1.36
C SER A 105 -1.22 -7.58 0.02
N GLN A 106 -0.32 -8.56 0.11
CA GLN A 106 0.17 -9.07 1.40
C GLN A 106 1.69 -9.01 1.47
N GLY A 107 2.20 -8.70 2.65
CA GLY A 107 3.63 -8.52 2.90
C GLY A 107 4.05 -9.18 4.19
N THR A 108 5.01 -10.10 4.13
CA THR A 108 5.64 -10.62 5.35
C THR A 108 6.61 -9.58 5.92
N ARG A 109 6.86 -9.66 7.22
CA ARG A 109 7.87 -8.84 7.88
C ARG A 109 9.26 -9.08 7.26
N ASP A 110 9.85 -8.03 6.69
CA ASP A 110 11.29 -8.00 6.39
C ASP A 110 11.91 -6.68 6.88
N GLN A 111 12.97 -6.81 7.69
CA GLN A 111 13.97 -5.79 8.05
C GLN A 111 13.52 -4.32 8.21
N GLY A 112 12.39 -4.08 8.90
CA GLY A 112 11.96 -2.74 9.29
C GLY A 112 11.31 -1.89 8.18
N ARG A 113 11.02 -2.48 7.00
CA ARG A 113 10.31 -1.80 5.91
C ARG A 113 8.90 -2.37 5.75
N PHE A 114 7.96 -1.53 5.31
CA PHE A 114 6.68 -2.01 4.80
C PHE A 114 6.90 -2.44 3.35
N SER A 115 6.73 -3.73 3.05
CA SER A 115 6.84 -4.27 1.70
C SER A 115 5.74 -5.29 1.51
N VAL A 116 4.88 -5.06 0.52
CA VAL A 116 3.74 -5.92 0.19
C VAL A 116 3.85 -6.32 -1.28
N LEU A 117 3.36 -7.51 -1.61
CA LEU A 117 3.16 -7.94 -2.99
C LEU A 117 1.67 -7.96 -3.27
N GLY A 118 1.22 -7.08 -4.15
CA GLY A 118 -0.11 -7.04 -4.72
C GLY A 118 -0.29 -8.14 -5.74
N SER A 119 -1.47 -8.74 -5.72
CA SER A 119 -1.93 -9.68 -6.75
C SER A 119 -3.22 -9.15 -7.34
N CYS A 120 -3.26 -8.98 -8.65
CA CYS A 120 -4.47 -8.72 -9.40
C CYS A 120 -4.78 -9.93 -10.27
N ASP A 121 -6.03 -10.38 -10.21
CA ASP A 121 -6.51 -11.40 -11.14
C ASP A 121 -6.46 -10.83 -12.56
N GLY A 122 -5.90 -11.61 -13.49
CA GLY A 122 -5.93 -11.29 -14.91
C GLY A 122 -7.37 -11.16 -15.43
N ARG A 123 -7.56 -10.45 -16.53
CA ARG A 123 -8.86 -10.38 -17.20
C ARG A 123 -8.97 -11.56 -18.18
N ASP A 124 -10.13 -12.19 -18.26
CA ASP A 124 -10.54 -13.05 -19.39
C ASP A 124 -9.43 -13.99 -19.94
N GLY A 125 -8.73 -14.73 -19.05
CA GLY A 125 -7.69 -15.68 -19.43
C GLY A 125 -6.26 -15.14 -19.42
N ASP A 126 -6.06 -13.85 -19.15
CA ASP A 126 -4.73 -13.28 -18.89
C ASP A 126 -4.13 -13.86 -17.60
N PRO A 127 -2.81 -14.05 -17.55
CA PRO A 127 -2.14 -14.47 -16.32
C PRO A 127 -2.30 -13.40 -15.22
N PRO A 128 -2.39 -13.82 -13.95
CA PRO A 128 -2.32 -12.89 -12.83
C PRO A 128 -1.07 -12.04 -12.92
N TRP A 129 -1.19 -10.75 -12.60
CA TRP A 129 -0.05 -9.84 -12.52
C TRP A 129 0.09 -9.33 -11.09
N ALA A 130 1.33 -8.98 -10.73
CA ALA A 130 1.68 -8.59 -9.37
C ALA A 130 2.38 -7.23 -9.35
N TRP A 131 2.17 -6.47 -8.27
CA TRP A 131 2.78 -5.16 -8.06
C TRP A 131 3.45 -5.12 -6.68
N ARG A 132 4.65 -4.52 -6.56
CA ARG A 132 5.40 -4.42 -5.30
C ARG A 132 5.77 -2.97 -5.04
#